data_AF-A0A2V8XU60-F1
#
_entry.id   AF-A0A2V8XU60-F1
#
_cell.length_a   1.000
_cell.length_b   1.000
_cell.length_c   1.000
_cell.angle_alpha   90.00
_cell.angle_beta   90.00
_cell.angle_gamma   90.00
#
_symmetry.space_group_name_H-M   'P 1'
#
loop_
_entity.id
_entity.type
_entity.pdbx_description
1 polymer ?
#
loop_
_entity_poly.entity_id
_entity_poly.type
_entity_poly.pdbx_seq_one_letter_code
_entity_poly.pdbx_strand_id
1 'polypeptide(L)'
;MLVSTPNRFRHALEKLAAEPPSTKTALIRSLLSEIEAALASGKTWKQVWQCLADDGLDISYETFRKALQRIRKKARISAPLRGKSLELPGLCAQETADGVARDPLANLKRLEENRPGFHWRATQRLKESE
;
A
#
# COMPACT_ATOMS: atom_id res chain seq x y z
N MET A 1 -35.77 -30.96 -9.89
CA MET A 1 -35.35 -29.60 -9.48
C MET A 1 -34.09 -29.23 -10.27
N LEU A 2 -34.22 -28.53 -11.41
CA LEU A 2 -33.08 -28.03 -12.18
C LEU A 2 -32.45 -26.86 -11.42
N VAL A 3 -31.29 -27.09 -10.79
CA VAL A 3 -30.54 -26.03 -10.13
C VAL A 3 -30.15 -25.00 -11.19
N SER A 4 -30.68 -23.79 -11.08
CA SER A 4 -30.39 -22.69 -12.00
C SER A 4 -28.87 -22.53 -12.15
N THR A 5 -28.38 -22.40 -13.39
CA THR A 5 -26.95 -22.30 -13.73
C THR A 5 -26.12 -21.40 -12.79
N PRO A 6 -26.57 -20.19 -12.36
CA PRO A 6 -25.86 -19.37 -11.36
C PRO A 6 -25.64 -20.06 -10.00
N ASN A 7 -26.58 -20.87 -9.53
CA ASN A 7 -26.43 -21.57 -8.25
C ASN A 7 -25.42 -22.71 -8.35
N ARG A 8 -25.29 -23.34 -9.53
CA ARG A 8 -24.23 -24.33 -9.79
C ARG A 8 -22.84 -23.70 -9.74
N PHE A 9 -22.68 -22.50 -10.33
CA PHE A 9 -21.42 -21.77 -10.28
C PHE A 9 -21.05 -21.33 -8.85
N ARG A 10 -22.01 -20.82 -8.08
CA ARG A 10 -21.78 -20.47 -6.67
C ARG A 10 -21.31 -21.66 -5.85
N HIS A 11 -22.00 -22.79 -5.96
CA HIS A 11 -21.63 -24.01 -5.23
C HIS A 11 -20.26 -24.58 -5.68
N ALA A 12 -19.90 -24.43 -6.95
CA ALA A 12 -18.56 -24.80 -7.43
C ALA A 12 -17.47 -23.89 -6.84
N LEU A 13 -17.71 -22.57 -6.77
CA LEU A 13 -16.79 -21.62 -6.15
C LEU A 13 -16.67 -21.85 -4.64
N GLU A 14 -17.75 -22.19 -3.95
CA GLU A 14 -17.77 -22.50 -2.51
C GLU A 14 -16.97 -23.77 -2.20
N LYS A 15 -17.12 -24.82 -3.01
CA LYS A 15 -16.29 -26.02 -2.93
C LYS A 15 -14.80 -25.71 -3.09
N LEU A 16 -14.46 -24.90 -4.09
CA LEU A 16 -13.07 -24.45 -4.30
C LEU A 16 -12.54 -23.57 -3.16
N ALA A 17 -13.39 -22.76 -2.53
CA ALA A 17 -13.01 -21.92 -1.40
C ALA A 17 -12.75 -22.72 -0.11
N ALA A 18 -13.34 -23.91 0.02
CA ALA A 18 -13.10 -24.82 1.14
C ALA A 18 -11.78 -25.59 1.01
N GLU A 19 -11.18 -25.63 -0.19
CA GLU A 19 -9.89 -26.27 -0.41
C GLU A 19 -8.74 -25.43 0.18
N PRO A 20 -7.67 -26.07 0.70
CA PRO A 20 -6.53 -25.35 1.22
C PRO A 20 -5.87 -24.48 0.14
N PRO A 21 -5.31 -23.32 0.51
CA PRO A 21 -4.75 -22.38 -0.44
C PRO A 21 -3.58 -23.00 -1.22
N SER A 22 -3.85 -23.35 -2.48
CA SER A 22 -2.85 -23.97 -3.36
C SER A 22 -1.69 -23.02 -3.72
N THR A 23 -1.90 -21.70 -3.66
CA THR A 23 -0.89 -20.70 -4.05
C THR A 23 -0.13 -20.13 -2.86
N LYS A 24 1.20 -20.00 -3.03
CA LYS A 24 2.11 -19.32 -2.09
C LYS A 24 1.63 -17.93 -1.65
N THR A 25 1.02 -17.15 -2.56
CA THR A 25 0.43 -15.83 -2.20
C THR A 25 -0.83 -15.94 -1.35
N ALA A 26 -1.63 -16.99 -1.52
CA ALA A 26 -2.81 -17.24 -0.70
C ALA A 26 -2.40 -17.68 0.71
N LEU A 27 -1.34 -18.48 0.85
CA LEU A 27 -0.71 -18.78 2.13
C LEU A 27 -0.18 -17.53 2.85
N ILE A 28 0.54 -16.65 2.15
CA ILE A 28 0.98 -15.36 2.73
C ILE A 28 -0.22 -14.51 3.19
N ARG A 29 -1.35 -14.60 2.48
CA ARG A 29 -2.56 -13.86 2.84
C ARG A 29 -3.23 -14.43 4.09
N SER A 30 -3.26 -15.75 4.28
CA SER A 30 -3.80 -16.36 5.51
C SER A 30 -2.93 -16.05 6.73
N LEU A 31 -1.60 -15.97 6.56
CA LEU A 31 -0.64 -15.66 7.63
C LEU A 31 -0.46 -14.14 7.86
N LEU A 32 -1.24 -13.29 7.20
CA LEU A 32 -1.00 -11.84 7.21
C LEU A 32 -1.07 -11.25 8.63
N SER A 33 -2.04 -11.66 9.44
CA SER A 33 -2.20 -11.18 10.82
C SER A 33 -0.99 -11.52 11.70
N GLU A 34 -0.46 -12.74 11.56
CA GLU A 34 0.70 -13.21 12.31
C GLU A 34 1.98 -12.49 11.87
N ILE A 35 2.14 -12.30 10.56
CA ILE A 35 3.23 -11.49 10.00
C ILE A 35 3.19 -10.07 10.58
N GLU A 36 2.01 -9.44 10.62
CA GLU A 36 1.87 -8.09 11.18
C GLU A 36 2.15 -8.04 12.69
N ALA A 37 1.76 -9.05 13.45
CA ALA A 37 2.10 -9.17 14.87
C ALA A 37 3.62 -9.33 15.10
N ALA A 38 4.29 -10.13 14.28
CA ALA A 38 5.75 -10.28 14.32
C ALA A 38 6.46 -8.96 14.00
N LEU A 39 5.97 -8.21 13.01
CA LEU A 39 6.48 -6.89 12.66
C LEU A 39 6.24 -5.86 13.78
N ALA A 40 5.07 -5.89 14.43
CA ALA A 40 4.77 -5.03 15.57
C ALA A 40 5.67 -5.32 16.78
N SER A 41 6.13 -6.56 16.91
CA SER A 41 7.12 -7.00 17.91
C SER A 41 8.57 -6.59 17.57
N GLY A 42 8.78 -5.83 16.49
CA GLY A 42 10.09 -5.32 16.08
C GLY A 42 10.89 -6.26 15.17
N LYS A 43 10.31 -7.37 14.69
CA LYS A 43 10.99 -8.23 13.71
C LYS A 43 11.05 -7.55 12.34
N THR A 44 12.13 -7.80 11.62
CA THR A 44 12.27 -7.29 10.25
C THR A 44 11.58 -8.21 9.24
N TRP A 45 11.24 -7.65 8.07
CA TRP A 45 10.64 -8.42 6.98
C TRP A 45 11.55 -9.57 6.52
N LYS A 46 12.86 -9.37 6.58
CA LYS A 46 13.85 -10.39 6.22
C LYS A 46 13.85 -11.55 7.21
N GLN A 47 13.77 -11.25 8.52
CA GLN A 47 13.69 -12.28 9.56
C GLN A 47 12.41 -13.10 9.46
N VAL A 48 11.27 -12.45 9.23
CA VAL A 48 9.99 -13.15 9.04
C VAL A 48 10.02 -14.01 7.78
N TRP A 49 10.53 -13.48 6.67
CA TRP A 49 10.70 -14.27 5.45
C TRP A 49 11.62 -15.48 5.65
N GLN A 50 12.75 -15.29 6.34
CA GLN A 50 13.73 -16.35 6.53
C GLN A 50 13.18 -17.45 7.43
N CYS A 51 12.49 -17.11 8.52
CA CYS A 51 11.75 -18.07 9.35
C CYS A 51 10.76 -18.90 8.51
N LEU A 52 9.95 -18.24 7.67
CA LEU A 52 8.99 -18.94 6.81
C LEU A 52 9.68 -19.80 5.74
N ALA A 53 10.82 -19.36 5.22
CA ALA A 53 11.58 -20.10 4.23
C ALA A 53 12.23 -21.36 4.83
N ASP A 54 12.73 -21.26 6.06
CA ASP A 54 13.27 -22.36 6.84
C ASP A 54 12.18 -23.42 7.14
N ASP A 55 10.93 -22.98 7.34
CA ASP A 55 9.75 -23.85 7.50
C ASP A 55 9.20 -24.41 6.17
N GLY A 56 9.86 -24.16 5.04
CA GLY A 56 9.54 -24.75 3.74
C GLY A 56 8.79 -23.83 2.75
N LEU A 57 8.65 -22.53 3.05
CA LEU A 57 8.11 -21.56 2.09
C LEU A 57 9.17 -21.20 1.04
N ASP A 58 9.26 -22.01 0.00
CA ASP A 58 10.18 -21.82 -1.13
C ASP A 58 9.81 -20.60 -1.99
N ILE A 59 10.08 -19.38 -1.50
CA ILE A 59 9.93 -18.14 -2.27
C ILE A 59 11.14 -17.24 -2.07
N SER A 60 11.52 -16.53 -3.13
CA SER A 60 12.51 -15.46 -2.99
C SER A 60 11.98 -14.32 -2.12
N TYR A 61 12.88 -13.65 -1.42
CA TYR A 61 12.57 -12.49 -0.59
C TYR A 61 11.84 -11.38 -1.36
N GLU A 62 12.22 -11.15 -2.63
CA GLU A 62 11.54 -10.17 -3.49
C GLU A 62 10.08 -10.54 -3.76
N THR A 63 9.83 -11.82 -4.01
CA THR A 63 8.49 -12.33 -4.29
C THR A 63 7.62 -12.18 -3.05
N PHE A 64 8.15 -12.51 -1.87
CA PHE A 64 7.49 -12.28 -0.58
C PHE A 64 7.14 -10.80 -0.39
N ARG A 65 8.10 -9.90 -0.60
CA ARG A 65 7.89 -8.45 -0.46
C ARG A 65 6.83 -7.92 -1.42
N LYS A 66 6.87 -8.33 -2.70
CA LYS A 66 5.87 -7.95 -3.72
C LYS A 66 4.48 -8.49 -3.37
N ALA A 67 4.39 -9.73 -2.87
CA ALA A 67 3.13 -10.31 -2.43
C ALA A 67 2.51 -9.51 -1.27
N LEU A 68 3.29 -9.20 -0.23
CA LEU A 68 2.84 -8.36 0.89
C LEU A 68 2.38 -6.97 0.44
N GLN A 69 3.13 -6.32 -0.46
CA GLN A 69 2.72 -5.02 -1.00
C GLN A 69 1.38 -5.08 -1.74
N ARG A 70 1.15 -6.12 -2.56
CA ARG A 70 -0.12 -6.33 -3.27
C ARG A 70 -1.27 -6.56 -2.29
N ILE A 71 -1.05 -7.39 -1.27
CA ILE A 71 -2.05 -7.68 -0.23
C ILE A 71 -2.42 -6.40 0.52
N ARG A 72 -1.43 -5.61 0.95
CA ARG A 72 -1.65 -4.34 1.64
C ARG A 72 -2.33 -3.28 0.79
N LYS A 73 -1.98 -3.18 -0.50
CA LYS A 73 -2.70 -2.29 -1.45
C LYS A 73 -4.17 -2.67 -1.56
N LYS A 74 -4.47 -3.97 -1.68
CA LYS A 74 -5.85 -4.45 -1.76
C LYS A 74 -6.64 -4.16 -0.47
N ALA A 75 -6.04 -4.36 0.69
CA ALA A 75 -6.65 -4.05 1.99
C ALA A 75 -6.98 -2.55 2.14
N ARG A 76 -6.10 -1.66 1.63
CA ARG A 76 -6.35 -0.22 1.61
C ARG A 76 -7.50 0.20 0.69
N ILE A 77 -7.75 -0.55 -0.38
CA ILE A 77 -8.83 -0.28 -1.33
C ILE A 77 -10.16 -0.87 -0.83
N SER A 78 -10.12 -2.00 -0.13
CA SER A 78 -11.33 -2.67 0.39
C SER A 78 -11.83 -2.12 1.72
N ALA A 79 -10.96 -1.50 2.52
CA ALA A 79 -11.42 -0.70 3.65
C ALA A 79 -12.13 0.56 3.09
N PRO A 80 -13.32 0.94 3.58
CA PRO A 80 -13.79 2.30 3.34
C PRO A 80 -12.67 3.21 3.83
N LEU A 81 -12.31 4.21 3.03
CA LEU A 81 -11.31 5.22 3.35
C LEU A 81 -11.67 5.80 4.73
N ARG A 82 -11.17 5.18 5.81
CA ARG A 82 -11.30 5.69 7.16
C ARG A 82 -10.45 6.93 7.10
N GLY A 83 -11.12 8.07 6.96
CA GLY A 83 -10.54 9.40 6.93
C GLY A 83 -9.50 9.48 8.03
N LYS A 84 -8.25 9.33 7.63
CA LYS A 84 -7.11 9.66 8.44
C LYS A 84 -6.61 10.91 7.76
N SER A 85 -7.29 12.00 8.11
CA SER A 85 -6.63 13.29 8.24
C SER A 85 -5.30 13.00 8.91
N LEU A 86 -4.24 13.40 8.23
CA LEU A 86 -2.90 13.37 8.75
C LEU A 86 -2.91 14.42 9.85
N GLU A 87 -3.28 14.02 11.07
CA GLU A 87 -3.14 14.85 12.27
C GLU A 87 -1.63 15.07 12.46
N LEU A 88 -1.15 16.16 11.85
CA LEU A 88 0.11 16.79 12.17
C LEU A 88 -0.04 17.39 13.57
N PRO A 89 0.83 17.07 14.54
CA PRO A 89 0.77 17.69 15.85
C PRO A 89 1.21 19.15 15.73
N GLY A 90 0.29 20.05 16.04
CA GLY A 90 0.61 21.45 16.34
C GLY A 90 0.50 22.36 15.13
N LEU A 91 -0.60 23.09 15.05
CA LEU A 91 -0.62 24.55 14.96
C LEU A 91 -2.04 24.97 15.33
N CYS A 92 -2.14 25.85 16.33
CA CYS A 92 -3.40 26.35 16.88
C CYS A 92 -4.46 26.58 15.80
N ALA A 93 -5.64 26.01 16.03
CA ALA A 93 -6.87 26.52 15.46
C ALA A 93 -7.04 27.95 15.97
N GLN A 94 -6.47 28.91 15.26
CA GLN A 94 -6.97 30.28 15.29
C GLN A 94 -8.27 30.24 14.50
N GLU A 95 -9.35 30.07 15.26
CA GLU A 95 -10.70 30.42 14.88
C GLU A 95 -10.69 31.89 14.48
N THR A 96 -10.43 32.18 13.21
CA THR A 96 -10.87 33.45 12.63
C THR A 96 -12.32 33.26 12.22
N ALA A 97 -13.19 33.75 13.10
CA ALA A 97 -14.59 33.98 12.83
C ALA A 97 -14.74 34.88 11.61
N ASP A 98 -14.93 34.28 10.43
CA ASP A 98 -15.61 34.88 9.30
C ASP A 98 -15.94 33.76 8.31
N GLY A 99 -17.21 33.67 7.92
CA GLY A 99 -17.82 32.58 7.14
C GLY A 99 -17.37 32.52 5.68
N VAL A 100 -16.08 32.68 5.40
CA VAL A 100 -15.53 32.53 4.06
C VAL A 100 -15.07 31.07 3.91
N ALA A 101 -15.80 30.34 3.07
CA ALA A 101 -15.43 28.99 2.66
C ALA A 101 -13.96 28.96 2.25
N ARG A 102 -13.14 28.24 3.02
CA ARG A 102 -11.71 28.13 2.77
C ARG A 102 -11.50 27.55 1.36
N ASP A 103 -10.86 28.32 0.49
CA ASP A 103 -10.63 27.92 -0.90
C ASP A 103 -9.85 26.60 -0.96
N PRO A 104 -10.43 25.53 -1.54
CA PRO A 104 -9.77 24.22 -1.61
C PRO A 104 -8.48 24.23 -2.46
N LEU A 105 -8.28 25.25 -3.29
CA LEU A 105 -7.10 25.38 -4.16
C LEU A 105 -6.07 26.39 -3.64
N ALA A 106 -6.26 26.91 -2.42
CA ALA A 106 -5.34 27.91 -1.84
C ALA A 106 -3.88 27.44 -1.83
N ASN A 107 -3.63 26.14 -1.62
CA ASN A 107 -2.29 25.58 -1.66
C ASN A 107 -1.67 25.59 -3.06
N LEU A 108 -2.46 25.35 -4.12
CA LEU A 108 -1.97 25.39 -5.50
C LEU A 108 -1.63 26.82 -5.92
N LYS A 109 -2.51 27.78 -5.60
CA LYS A 109 -2.28 29.20 -5.86
C LYS A 109 -0.99 29.69 -5.18
N ARG A 110 -0.82 29.35 -3.90
CA ARG A 110 0.41 29.66 -3.16
C ARG A 110 1.64 29.00 -3.78
N LEU A 111 1.53 27.76 -4.24
CA LEU A 111 2.64 27.05 -4.87
C LEU A 111 3.01 27.63 -6.23
N GLU A 112 2.02 28.12 -7.00
CA GLU A 112 2.23 28.84 -8.25
C GLU A 112 2.91 30.19 -8.02
N GLU A 113 2.43 30.97 -7.04
CA GLU A 113 3.03 32.25 -6.65
C GLU A 113 4.48 32.12 -6.17
N ASN A 114 4.78 31.04 -5.43
CA ASN A 114 6.09 30.81 -4.83
C ASN A 114 6.94 29.79 -5.61
N ARG A 115 6.58 29.46 -6.85
CA ARG A 115 7.26 28.41 -7.61
C ARG A 115 8.70 28.85 -7.91
N PRO A 116 9.74 28.23 -7.34
CA PRO A 116 11.10 28.50 -7.77
C PRO A 116 11.23 28.05 -9.23
N GLY A 117 11.73 28.94 -10.08
CA GLY A 117 11.95 28.65 -11.50
C GLY A 117 12.86 27.43 -11.67
N PHE A 118 12.59 26.64 -12.72
CA PHE A 118 13.47 25.52 -13.07
C PHE A 118 14.69 26.06 -13.81
N HIS A 119 15.81 26.20 -13.10
CA HIS A 119 17.09 26.62 -13.68
C HIS A 119 17.92 25.40 -14.05
N TRP A 120 17.95 25.07 -15.34
CA TRP A 120 18.85 24.06 -15.87
C TRP A 120 20.30 24.60 -15.90
N ARG A 121 21.18 24.00 -15.11
CA ARG A 121 22.63 24.19 -15.23
C ARG A 121 23.15 23.16 -16.23
N ALA A 122 23.32 23.54 -17.49
CA ALA A 122 23.97 22.67 -18.47
C ALA A 122 25.41 22.37 -18.02
N THR A 123 25.79 21.09 -17.96
CA THR A 123 27.17 20.68 -17.71
C THR A 123 28.05 21.15 -18.87
N GLN A 124 29.05 21.99 -18.60
CA GLN A 124 30.05 22.38 -19.58
C GLN A 124 30.72 21.10 -20.11
N ARG A 125 30.64 20.86 -21.42
CA ARG A 125 31.43 19.79 -22.03
C ARG A 125 32.91 20.17 -21.87
N LEU A 126 33.69 19.28 -21.24
CA LEU A 126 35.14 19.32 -21.31
C LEU A 126 35.53 19.32 -22.78
N LYS A 127 36.12 20.43 -23.25
CA LYS A 127 36.84 20.45 -24.51
C LYS A 127 38.03 19.51 -24.34
N GLU A 128 37.94 18.34 -24.95
CA GLU A 128 39.11 17.52 -25.27
C GLU A 128 40.07 18.43 -26.06
N SER A 129 41.25 18.61 -25.50
CA SER A 129 42.33 19.37 -26.12
C SER A 129 43.10 18.37 -26.99
N GLU A 130 43.14 18.61 -28.30
CA GLU A 130 44.09 17.96 -29.23
C GLU A 130 45.52 18.48 -28.99
#